data_AF-A0AAD8A269-F1
#
_entry.id   AF-A0AAD8A269-F1
#
_cell.length_a   1.000
_cell.length_b   1.000
_cell.length_c   1.000
_cell.angle_alpha   90.00
_cell.angle_beta   90.00
_cell.angle_gamma   90.00
#
_symmetry.space_group_name_H-M   'P 1'
#
loop_
_entity.id
_entity.type
_entity.pdbx_description
1 polymer ?
#
loop_
_entity_poly.entity_id
_entity_poly.type
_entity_poly.pdbx_seq_one_letter_code
_entity_poly.pdbx_strand_id
1 'polypeptide(L)' 'TKWCGAGNNAENENDLGEFKNTDACCRTHDHCPDYILSGRIKHGLNNPVNVT' A
#
# COMPACT_ATOMS: atom_id res chain seq x y z
N THR A 1 10.36 -5.69 -2.49
CA THR A 1 9.53 -6.60 -3.30
C THR A 1 8.79 -5.74 -4.32
N LYS A 2 7.71 -6.19 -4.97
CA LYS A 2 6.94 -5.34 -5.89
C LYS A 2 5.85 -4.53 -5.19
N TRP A 3 5.27 -5.03 -4.10
CA TRP A 3 4.14 -4.42 -3.39
C TRP A 3 4.47 -3.87 -2.00
N CYS A 4 5.57 -4.30 -1.36
CA CYS A 4 5.90 -3.79 -0.02
C CYS A 4 6.59 -2.43 -0.13
N GLY A 5 5.91 -1.35 0.28
CA GLY A 5 6.44 0.01 0.30
C GLY A 5 5.34 1.07 0.35
N ALA A 6 5.70 2.33 0.06
CA ALA A 6 4.72 3.40 -0.15
C ALA A 6 4.10 3.26 -1.54
N GLY A 7 2.92 2.64 -1.62
CA GLY A 7 2.37 2.15 -2.88
C GLY A 7 3.13 0.91 -3.38
N ASN A 8 3.17 0.70 -4.69
CA ASN A 8 3.82 -0.46 -5.29
C ASN A 8 4.52 -0.12 -6.62
N ASN A 9 5.43 -1.00 -7.04
CA ASN A 9 6.18 -0.97 -8.30
C ASN A 9 5.79 -2.13 -9.24
N ALA A 10 4.59 -2.71 -9.04
CA ALA A 10 4.11 -3.86 -9.79
C ALA A 10 3.56 -3.41 -11.15
N GLU A 11 3.89 -4.11 -12.23
CA GLU A 11 3.35 -3.79 -13.57
C GLU A 11 1.89 -4.21 -13.72
N ASN A 12 1.47 -5.22 -12.96
CA ASN A 12 0.11 -5.74 -12.93
C ASN A 12 -0.13 -6.51 -11.62
N GLU A 13 -1.37 -6.90 -11.37
CA GLU A 13 -1.79 -7.57 -10.12
C GLU A 13 -0.98 -8.84 -9.80
N ASN A 14 -0.49 -9.57 -10.80
CA ASN A 14 0.25 -10.82 -10.62
C ASN A 14 1.78 -10.65 -10.62
N ASP A 15 2.29 -9.42 -10.80
CA ASP A 15 3.73 -9.12 -10.72
C ASP A 15 4.19 -9.16 -9.25
N LEU A 16 4.61 -10.35 -8.81
CA LEU A 16 5.22 -10.57 -7.50
C LEU A 16 6.74 -10.70 -7.65
N GLY A 17 7.48 -10.06 -6.75
CA GLY A 17 8.94 -10.11 -6.68
C GLY A 17 9.49 -11.43 -6.12
N GLU A 18 10.80 -11.44 -5.85
CA GLU A 18 11.56 -12.62 -5.39
C GLU A 18 10.93 -13.31 -4.16
N PHE A 19 10.54 -12.52 -3.15
CA PHE A 19 9.88 -13.01 -1.93
C PHE A 19 8.36 -13.10 -2.10
N LYS A 20 7.89 -13.95 -3.03
CA LYS A 20 6.48 -14.02 -3.47
C LYS A 20 5.44 -14.09 -2.34
N ASN A 21 5.67 -14.91 -1.33
CA ASN A 21 4.71 -15.07 -0.22
C ASN A 21 4.57 -13.79 0.60
N THR A 22 5.69 -13.14 0.94
CA THR A 22 5.69 -11.85 1.63
C THR A 22 5.08 -10.76 0.75
N ASP A 23 5.41 -10.77 -0.54
CA ASP A 23 4.92 -9.77 -1.48
C ASP A 23 3.41 -9.86 -1.71
N ALA A 24 2.85 -11.08 -1.72
CA ALA A 24 1.42 -11.31 -1.80
C ALA A 24 0.66 -10.74 -0.58
N CYS A 25 1.26 -10.77 0.61
CA CYS A 25 0.70 -10.11 1.78
C CYS A 25 0.65 -8.59 1.60
N CYS A 26 1.71 -7.98 1.08
CA CYS A 26 1.74 -6.54 0.78
C CYS A 26 0.75 -6.14 -0.32
N ARG A 27 0.60 -6.96 -1.37
CA ARG A 27 -0.44 -6.77 -2.39
C ARG A 27 -1.84 -6.75 -1.78
N THR A 28 -2.12 -7.71 -0.89
CA THR A 28 -3.42 -7.79 -0.21
C THR A 28 -3.65 -6.57 0.68
N HIS A 29 -2.62 -6.12 1.39
CA HIS A 29 -2.63 -4.89 2.18
C HIS A 29 -2.96 -3.65 1.34
N ASP A 30 -2.30 -3.49 0.18
CA ASP A 30 -2.49 -2.35 -0.71
C ASP A 30 -3.89 -2.29 -1.33
N HIS A 31 -4.56 -3.44 -1.46
CA HIS A 31 -5.95 -3.54 -1.91
C HIS A 31 -6.99 -3.38 -0.78
N CYS A 32 -6.59 -2.94 0.41
CA CYS A 32 -7.55 -2.63 1.47
C CYS A 32 -8.60 -1.63 0.94
N PRO A 33 -9.92 -1.94 1.00
CA PRO A 33 -10.95 -1.04 0.49
C PRO A 33 -11.13 0.21 1.36
N ASP A 34 -10.62 0.19 2.60
CA ASP A 34 -10.71 1.29 3.54
C ASP A 34 -9.33 1.69 4.08
N TYR A 35 -8.79 2.78 3.55
CA TYR A 35 -7.54 3.38 3.97
C TYR A 35 -7.63 4.91 3.92
N ILE A 36 -6.73 5.59 4.63
CA ILE A 36 -6.61 7.05 4.64
C ILE A 36 -5.21 7.40 4.12
N LEU A 37 -5.12 7.90 2.89
CA LEU A 37 -3.87 8.38 2.32
C LEU A 37 -3.27 9.52 3.15
N SER A 38 -1.95 9.68 3.08
CA SER A 38 -1.22 10.81 3.69
C SER A 38 -1.85 12.15 3.28
N GLY A 39 -2.11 13.02 4.24
CA GLY A 39 -2.76 14.32 4.05
C GLY A 39 -4.27 14.28 3.81
N ARG A 40 -4.94 13.14 4.01
CA ARG A 40 -6.39 13.00 3.79
C ARG A 40 -7.16 12.80 5.09
N ILE A 41 -8.45 13.16 5.03
CA ILE A 41 -9.42 13.00 6.11
C ILE A 41 -10.48 12.00 5.66
N LYS A 42 -10.81 11.03 6.53
CA LYS A 42 -11.92 10.08 6.35
C LYS A 42 -12.45 9.67 7.72
N HIS A 43 -13.75 9.38 7.83
CA HIS A 43 -14.39 8.97 9.09
C HIS A 43 -14.22 9.99 10.24
N GLY A 44 -14.04 11.28 9.92
CA GLY A 44 -13.73 12.32 10.89
C GLY A 44 -12.30 12.28 11.46
N LEU A 45 -11.44 11.38 10.96
CA LEU A 45 -10.04 11.21 11.35
C LEU A 45 -9.11 11.86 10.31
N ASN A 46 -8.05 12.52 10.79
CA ASN A 46 -7.04 13.18 9.95
C ASN A 46 -5.74 12.36 9.93
N ASN A 47 -5.28 11.97 8.74
CA ASN A 47 -3.92 11.45 8.55
C ASN A 47 -3.02 12.60 8.04
N PRO A 48 -2.19 13.22 8.90
CA PRO A 48 -1.37 14.37 8.50
C PRO A 48 -0.32 13.98 7.46
N VAL A 49 0.18 14.97 6.72
CA VAL A 49 1.31 14.77 5.82
C VAL A 49 2.55 14.48 6.66
N ASN A 50 3.23 13.36 6.40
CA ASN A 50 4.57 13.15 6.92
C ASN A 50 5.53 14.08 6.19
N VAL A 51 5.97 15.13 6.88
CA VAL A 51 7.04 16.02 6.43
C VAL A 51 8.35 15.36 6.84
N THR A 52 8.99 14.65 5.92
CA THR A 52 10.37 14.16 6.06
C THR A 52 11.27 14.92 5.11
#